data_AF-A0A8M1KC45-F1
#
_entry.id   AF-A0A8M1KC45-F1
#
_cell.length_a   1.000
_cell.length_b   1.000
_cell.length_c   1.000
_cell.angle_alpha   90.00
_cell.angle_beta   90.00
_cell.angle_gamma   90.00
#
_symmetry.space_group_name_H-M   'P 1'
#
loop_
_entity.id
_entity.type
_entity.pdbx_description
1 polymer ?
#
loop_
_entity_poly.entity_id
_entity_poly.type
_entity_poly.pdbx_seq_one_letter_code
_entity_poly.pdbx_strand_id
1 'polypeptide(L)'
;MDHVISYYHVAKDTDKIIREGPTGRLDEYLACIAKIQKAVEYFQDNNPDSPELNLVKARFEKGKESLETEFRGLLTRYSKPVPPILILDAIGVDDELEVQEEVTLEHLPEAVLQDIIIISGWLVEYGRTQDFMNVYFQIRQLDRSIKGLKEHFCKSSASSGILYSPAVQTKRKDTPTKKAPKRPVYIPGHDYDLRAKHLNDALNEKHGASTGKDDVLDIEIDSYIHCISAFIKLAQSEYVLLAEIIPEHHQKKTFDSLIQEALDNLMLEGDNIVSAARRAIVHLKQTKPDFDTTLQGTAASTKNKLPTLITSMETIGAKALEEFADSIKNDPDKEYNMPKDGTVHELTSNVSVLEQFNSHCLVLVNVIT
;
A
#
# COMPACT_ATOMS: atom_id res chain seq x y z
N MET A 1 48.16 -19.25 30.42
CA MET A 1 47.68 -18.42 31.55
C MET A 1 47.11 -17.09 31.06
N ASP A 2 47.78 -16.39 30.15
CA ASP A 2 47.33 -15.05 29.68
C ASP A 2 45.92 -15.02 29.07
N HIS A 3 45.52 -16.08 28.36
CA HIS A 3 44.17 -16.21 27.79
C HIS A 3 43.07 -16.36 28.86
N VAL A 4 43.40 -16.84 30.05
CA VAL A 4 42.43 -16.98 31.15
C VAL A 4 42.22 -15.62 31.83
N ILE A 5 43.30 -14.88 32.04
CA ILE A 5 43.25 -13.54 32.65
C ILE A 5 42.45 -12.57 31.76
N SER A 6 42.52 -12.71 30.43
CA SER A 6 41.76 -11.84 29.53
C SER A 6 40.25 -11.91 29.73
N TYR A 7 39.68 -13.05 30.14
CA TYR A 7 38.23 -13.18 30.37
C TYR A 7 37.72 -12.30 31.50
N TYR A 8 38.53 -12.07 32.54
CA TYR A 8 38.19 -11.19 33.67
C TYR A 8 38.15 -9.71 33.28
N HIS A 9 38.78 -9.32 32.17
CA HIS A 9 38.78 -7.95 31.67
C HIS A 9 37.71 -7.68 30.61
N VAL A 10 37.08 -8.73 30.05
CA VAL A 10 36.09 -8.62 28.96
C VAL A 10 35.00 -7.61 29.28
N ALA A 11 34.38 -7.69 30.47
CA ALA A 11 33.28 -6.79 30.84
C ALA A 11 33.69 -5.31 30.87
N LYS A 12 34.95 -5.01 31.20
CA LYS A 12 35.48 -3.64 31.22
C LYS A 12 35.84 -3.18 29.81
N ASP A 13 36.50 -4.05 29.04
CA ASP A 13 36.96 -3.73 27.68
C ASP A 13 35.79 -3.49 26.73
N THR A 14 34.67 -4.19 26.91
CA THR A 14 33.49 -4.11 26.04
C THR A 14 32.47 -3.06 26.48
N ASP A 15 32.64 -2.46 27.67
CA ASP A 15 31.66 -1.53 28.26
C ASP A 15 31.31 -0.36 27.33
N LYS A 16 32.35 0.23 26.73
CA LYS A 16 32.19 1.37 25.82
C LYS A 16 31.34 0.98 24.61
N ILE A 17 31.73 -0.08 23.89
CA ILE A 17 31.04 -0.50 22.66
C ILE A 17 29.59 -0.87 22.96
N ILE A 18 29.34 -1.66 24.01
CA ILE A 18 27.98 -2.08 24.40
C ILE A 18 27.08 -0.90 24.75
N ARG A 19 27.61 0.12 25.46
CA ARG A 19 26.83 1.31 25.83
C ARG A 19 26.46 2.16 24.62
N GLU A 20 27.34 2.18 23.63
CA GLU A 20 27.37 3.15 22.56
C GLU A 20 26.64 2.61 21.30
N GLY A 21 26.30 1.31 21.29
CA GLY A 21 25.36 0.68 20.36
C GLY A 21 25.95 0.29 18.99
N PRO A 22 25.24 -0.56 18.22
CA PRO A 22 25.70 -1.09 16.94
C PRO A 22 25.62 -0.09 15.76
N THR A 23 24.87 1.01 15.90
CA THR A 23 24.58 1.94 14.79
C THR A 23 25.84 2.41 14.07
N GLY A 24 25.96 2.11 12.77
CA GLY A 24 27.09 2.50 11.92
C GLY A 24 28.39 1.74 12.16
N ARG A 25 28.39 0.67 12.96
CA ARG A 25 29.56 -0.15 13.30
C ARG A 25 29.17 -1.59 13.68
N LEU A 26 28.25 -2.17 12.92
CA LEU A 26 27.67 -3.48 13.23
C LEU A 26 28.74 -4.56 13.40
N ASP A 27 29.73 -4.63 12.50
CA ASP A 27 30.82 -5.62 12.57
C ASP A 27 31.63 -5.55 13.86
N GLU A 28 32.03 -4.32 14.26
CA GLU A 28 32.76 -4.10 15.51
C GLU A 28 31.90 -4.52 16.73
N TYR A 29 30.61 -4.21 16.67
CA TYR A 29 29.66 -4.53 17.73
C TYR A 29 29.45 -6.04 17.87
N LEU A 30 29.29 -6.77 16.75
CA LEU A 30 29.14 -8.22 16.74
C LEU A 30 30.42 -8.92 17.21
N ALA A 31 31.59 -8.46 16.79
CA ALA A 31 32.87 -8.97 17.29
C ALA A 31 33.01 -8.76 18.81
N CYS A 32 32.56 -7.60 19.30
CA CYS A 32 32.51 -7.29 20.72
C CYS A 32 31.57 -8.23 21.48
N ILE A 33 30.35 -8.48 20.99
CA ILE A 33 29.40 -9.42 21.59
C ILE A 33 29.93 -10.85 21.57
N ALA A 34 30.55 -11.30 20.48
CA ALA A 34 31.17 -12.63 20.39
C ALA A 34 32.29 -12.81 21.43
N LYS A 35 33.06 -11.75 21.73
CA LYS A 35 34.05 -11.77 22.82
C LYS A 35 33.39 -11.94 24.19
N ILE A 36 32.23 -11.31 24.41
CA ILE A 36 31.43 -11.47 25.64
C ILE A 36 30.88 -12.90 25.73
N GLN A 37 30.35 -13.44 24.64
CA GLN A 37 29.81 -14.80 24.59
C GLN A 37 30.86 -15.85 24.98
N LYS A 38 32.07 -15.77 24.41
CA LYS A 38 33.19 -16.66 24.79
C LYS A 38 33.53 -16.57 26.27
N ALA A 39 33.41 -15.38 26.87
CA ALA A 39 33.61 -15.21 28.31
C ALA A 39 32.47 -15.84 29.13
N VAL A 40 31.23 -15.74 28.66
CA VAL A 40 30.07 -16.40 29.27
C VAL A 40 30.27 -17.92 29.27
N GLU A 41 30.63 -18.51 28.13
CA GLU A 41 30.92 -19.95 27.99
C GLU A 41 32.06 -20.38 28.93
N TYR A 42 33.18 -19.63 28.93
CA TYR A 42 34.30 -19.90 29.82
C TYR A 42 33.90 -19.92 31.30
N PHE A 43 33.19 -18.89 31.77
CA PHE A 43 32.80 -18.81 33.17
C PHE A 43 31.70 -19.81 33.54
N GLN A 44 30.81 -20.19 32.61
CA GLN A 44 29.82 -21.25 32.83
C GLN A 44 30.50 -22.60 33.11
N ASP A 45 31.51 -22.95 32.30
CA ASP A 45 32.17 -24.25 32.40
C ASP A 45 33.14 -24.34 33.57
N ASN A 46 33.77 -23.22 33.94
CA ASN A 46 34.86 -23.21 34.92
C ASN A 46 34.45 -22.66 36.30
N ASN A 47 33.54 -21.67 36.36
CA ASN A 47 33.17 -20.96 37.58
C ASN A 47 31.68 -20.54 37.58
N PRO A 48 30.72 -21.49 37.64
CA PRO A 48 29.30 -21.22 37.37
C PRO A 48 28.62 -20.29 38.38
N ASP A 49 29.13 -20.17 39.60
CA ASP A 49 28.56 -19.32 40.67
C ASP A 49 29.29 -17.98 40.83
N SER A 50 30.17 -17.63 39.88
CA SER A 50 30.99 -16.42 39.96
C SER A 50 30.22 -15.13 39.69
N PRO A 51 30.54 -14.01 40.38
CA PRO A 51 29.98 -12.70 40.05
C PRO A 51 30.38 -12.23 38.66
N GLU A 52 31.55 -12.65 38.16
CA GLU A 52 32.03 -12.36 36.81
C GLU A 52 31.08 -12.93 35.76
N LEU A 53 30.59 -14.17 35.94
CA LEU A 53 29.62 -14.77 35.03
C LEU A 53 28.34 -13.93 34.93
N ASN A 54 27.80 -13.51 36.07
CA ASN A 54 26.60 -12.69 36.13
C ASN A 54 26.80 -11.35 35.40
N LEU A 55 27.98 -10.75 35.56
CA LEU A 55 28.34 -9.52 34.88
C LEU A 55 28.39 -9.70 33.36
N VAL A 56 29.12 -10.70 32.84
CA VAL A 56 29.22 -10.91 31.38
C VAL A 56 27.90 -11.35 30.75
N LYS A 57 27.07 -12.13 31.45
CA LYS A 57 25.70 -12.46 31.01
C LYS A 57 24.84 -11.20 30.89
N ALA A 58 24.85 -10.32 31.90
CA ALA A 58 24.12 -9.06 31.84
C ALA A 58 24.60 -8.16 30.69
N ARG A 59 25.90 -8.16 30.37
CA ARG A 59 26.44 -7.44 29.21
C ARG A 59 25.98 -8.05 27.89
N PHE A 60 25.96 -9.36 27.79
CA PHE A 60 25.48 -10.07 26.60
C PHE A 60 24.01 -9.75 26.32
N GLU A 61 23.15 -9.80 27.33
CA GLU A 61 21.73 -9.46 27.20
C GLU A 61 21.52 -7.99 26.77
N LYS A 62 22.26 -7.05 27.37
CA LYS A 62 22.22 -5.65 26.92
C LYS A 62 22.69 -5.48 25.46
N GLY A 63 23.68 -6.29 25.05
CA GLY A 63 24.16 -6.33 23.67
C GLY A 63 23.05 -6.72 22.69
N LYS A 64 22.33 -7.78 23.05
CA LYS A 64 21.18 -8.29 22.30
C LYS A 64 20.02 -7.29 22.24
N GLU A 65 19.62 -6.69 23.35
CA GLU A 65 18.58 -5.64 23.37
C GLU A 65 18.93 -4.47 22.43
N SER A 66 20.22 -4.14 22.33
CA SER A 66 20.70 -3.09 21.42
C SER A 66 20.62 -3.52 19.95
N LEU A 67 20.84 -4.80 19.63
CA LEU A 67 20.64 -5.33 18.27
C LEU A 67 19.15 -5.36 17.88
N GLU A 68 18.26 -5.76 18.80
CA GLU A 68 16.80 -5.69 18.56
C GLU A 68 16.34 -4.24 18.32
N THR A 69 16.91 -3.30 19.09
CA THR A 69 16.65 -1.85 18.93
C THR A 69 17.16 -1.35 17.58
N GLU A 70 18.36 -1.77 17.16
CA GLU A 70 18.93 -1.39 15.86
C GLU A 70 18.14 -1.97 14.69
N PHE A 71 17.74 -3.24 14.75
CA PHE A 71 16.88 -3.87 13.75
C PHE A 71 15.60 -3.06 13.53
N ARG A 72 14.91 -2.71 14.63
CA ARG A 72 13.73 -1.84 14.60
C ARG A 72 14.08 -0.46 14.02
N GLY A 73 15.20 0.13 14.44
CA GLY A 73 15.66 1.45 14.02
C GLY A 73 15.94 1.54 12.53
N LEU A 74 16.66 0.57 11.97
CA LEU A 74 16.96 0.46 10.53
C LEU A 74 15.67 0.32 9.73
N LEU A 75 14.80 -0.62 10.09
CA LEU A 75 13.52 -0.81 9.41
C LEU A 75 12.65 0.46 9.47
N THR A 76 12.50 1.07 10.65
CA THR A 76 11.66 2.27 10.82
C THR A 76 12.18 3.46 10.03
N ARG A 77 13.51 3.60 9.93
CA ARG A 77 14.16 4.73 9.27
C ARG A 77 14.13 4.63 7.75
N TYR A 78 14.26 3.42 7.21
CA TYR A 78 14.43 3.20 5.77
C TYR A 78 13.19 2.63 5.08
N SER A 79 12.25 2.04 5.81
CA SER A 79 10.97 1.61 5.24
C SER A 79 10.05 2.82 5.02
N LYS A 80 9.85 3.18 3.76
CA LYS A 80 8.92 4.22 3.35
C LYS A 80 7.79 3.59 2.52
N PRO A 81 6.56 4.12 2.61
CA PRO A 81 5.51 3.72 1.68
C PRO A 81 5.96 3.93 0.24
N VAL A 82 5.62 2.98 -0.63
CA VAL A 82 5.97 3.05 -2.05
C VAL A 82 5.16 4.19 -2.69
N PRO A 83 5.78 5.13 -3.40
CA PRO A 83 5.09 6.22 -4.07
C PRO A 83 4.07 5.71 -5.11
N PRO A 84 2.89 6.35 -5.23
CA PRO A 84 1.84 5.94 -6.19
C PRO A 84 2.34 5.76 -7.63
N ILE A 85 3.21 6.64 -8.10
CA ILE A 85 3.74 6.60 -9.48
C ILE A 85 4.55 5.33 -9.71
N LEU A 86 5.43 4.95 -8.77
CA LEU A 86 6.22 3.72 -8.89
C LEU A 86 5.36 2.46 -8.84
N ILE A 87 4.25 2.50 -8.10
CA ILE A 87 3.28 1.40 -8.08
C ILE A 87 2.59 1.28 -9.45
N LEU A 88 2.15 2.41 -10.03
CA LEU A 88 1.50 2.43 -11.33
C LEU A 88 2.45 1.96 -12.45
N ASP A 89 3.71 2.40 -12.41
CA ASP A 89 4.75 1.93 -13.34
C ASP A 89 4.94 0.41 -13.22
N ALA A 90 4.95 -0.15 -12.00
CA ALA A 90 5.07 -1.60 -11.77
C ALA A 90 3.83 -2.41 -12.19
N ILE A 91 2.64 -1.79 -12.22
CA ILE A 91 1.40 -2.43 -12.70
C ILE A 91 1.32 -2.38 -14.23
N GLY A 92 1.69 -1.24 -14.84
CA GLY A 92 1.55 -1.01 -16.28
C GLY A 92 2.44 -1.86 -17.19
N VAL A 93 3.43 -2.57 -16.62
CA VAL A 93 4.35 -3.45 -17.36
C VAL A 93 3.68 -4.75 -17.83
N ASP A 94 2.54 -5.18 -17.26
CA ASP A 94 1.88 -6.44 -17.64
C ASP A 94 1.05 -6.38 -18.95
N ASP A 95 0.74 -5.18 -19.48
CA ASP A 95 -0.16 -5.02 -20.64
C ASP A 95 0.55 -5.02 -22.01
N GLU A 96 1.89 -4.97 -22.07
CA GLU A 96 2.65 -5.03 -23.33
C GLU A 96 3.58 -6.26 -23.37
N LEU A 97 3.25 -7.22 -24.25
CA LEU A 97 3.97 -8.48 -24.56
C LEU A 97 5.38 -8.29 -25.17
N GLU A 98 6.13 -7.27 -24.77
CA GLU A 98 7.52 -7.08 -25.17
C GLU A 98 8.41 -7.07 -23.94
N VAL A 99 9.54 -7.78 -24.03
CA VAL A 99 10.58 -7.95 -23.01
C VAL A 99 10.95 -6.61 -22.36
N GLN A 100 10.23 -6.21 -21.31
CA GLN A 100 10.52 -5.03 -20.50
C GLN A 100 11.19 -5.50 -19.22
N GLU A 101 12.24 -4.77 -18.81
CA GLU A 101 12.95 -4.99 -17.55
C GLU A 101 11.92 -5.10 -16.42
N GLU A 102 11.97 -6.21 -15.67
CA GLU A 102 11.18 -6.40 -14.46
C GLU A 102 11.43 -5.19 -13.54
N VAL A 103 10.44 -4.31 -13.38
CA VAL A 103 10.57 -3.13 -12.52
C VAL A 103 10.61 -3.61 -11.08
N THR A 104 11.82 -3.78 -10.55
CA THR A 104 12.05 -4.17 -9.17
C THR A 104 11.83 -2.97 -8.26
N LEU A 105 10.87 -3.05 -7.34
CA LEU A 105 10.68 -2.02 -6.31
C LEU A 105 11.83 -2.10 -5.29
N GLU A 106 12.72 -1.11 -5.32
CA GLU A 106 13.78 -0.98 -4.33
C GLU A 106 13.21 -0.52 -2.97
N HIS A 107 13.22 -1.42 -2.00
CA HIS A 107 12.63 -1.18 -0.68
C HIS A 107 13.58 -0.57 0.34
N LEU A 108 14.86 -0.94 0.28
CA LEU A 108 15.89 -0.62 1.24
C LEU A 108 17.22 -0.40 0.52
N PRO A 109 18.08 0.54 0.97
CA PRO A 109 19.44 0.63 0.47
C PRO A 109 20.21 -0.67 0.76
N GLU A 110 21.02 -1.15 -0.19
CA GLU A 110 21.76 -2.42 -0.09
C GLU A 110 22.55 -2.56 1.22
N ALA A 111 23.29 -1.52 1.62
CA ALA A 111 24.06 -1.55 2.87
C ALA A 111 23.18 -1.74 4.12
N VAL A 112 21.97 -1.16 4.12
CA VAL A 112 21.01 -1.30 5.22
C VAL A 112 20.39 -2.68 5.22
N LEU A 113 20.08 -3.22 4.04
CA LEU A 113 19.55 -4.57 3.87
C LEU A 113 20.53 -5.61 4.42
N GLN A 114 21.81 -5.51 4.07
CA GLN A 114 22.85 -6.40 4.60
C GLN A 114 22.96 -6.31 6.13
N ASP A 115 22.94 -5.11 6.70
CA ASP A 115 22.94 -4.94 8.16
C ASP A 115 21.72 -5.62 8.81
N ILE A 116 20.53 -5.48 8.23
CA ILE A 116 19.29 -6.10 8.72
C ILE A 116 19.36 -7.63 8.62
N ILE A 117 19.87 -8.18 7.52
CA ILE A 117 20.04 -9.63 7.32
C ILE A 117 20.98 -10.20 8.39
N ILE A 118 22.13 -9.55 8.60
CA ILE A 118 23.11 -9.95 9.61
C ILE A 118 22.50 -9.92 11.01
N ILE A 119 21.81 -8.83 11.38
CA ILE A 119 21.16 -8.72 12.68
C ILE A 119 20.06 -9.78 12.84
N SER A 120 19.24 -10.00 11.81
CA SER A 120 18.18 -11.03 11.82
C SER A 120 18.78 -12.41 12.06
N GLY A 121 19.79 -12.81 11.29
CA GLY A 121 20.49 -14.09 11.47
C GLY A 121 21.04 -14.25 12.89
N TRP A 122 21.64 -13.19 13.44
CA TRP A 122 22.14 -13.19 14.81
C TRP A 122 21.02 -13.34 15.86
N LEU A 123 19.90 -12.63 15.69
CA LEU A 123 18.74 -12.71 16.58
C LEU A 123 18.02 -14.05 16.49
N VAL A 124 18.13 -14.78 15.38
CA VAL A 124 17.57 -16.14 15.27
C VAL A 124 18.36 -17.13 16.10
N GLU A 125 19.69 -17.00 16.11
CA GLU A 125 20.58 -17.90 16.84
C GLU A 125 20.63 -17.57 18.35
N TYR A 126 20.64 -16.29 18.70
CA TYR A 126 20.87 -15.81 20.07
C TYR A 126 19.67 -15.08 20.70
N GLY A 127 18.56 -14.95 19.98
CA GLY A 127 17.32 -14.31 20.41
C GLY A 127 16.63 -15.00 21.58
N ARG A 128 15.86 -14.25 22.37
CA ARG A 128 15.09 -14.79 23.53
C ARG A 128 13.66 -15.07 23.08
N THR A 129 13.16 -14.18 22.22
CA THR A 129 11.88 -14.28 21.54
C THR A 129 12.09 -14.02 20.05
N GLN A 130 11.17 -14.50 19.23
CA GLN A 130 11.15 -14.23 17.79
C GLN A 130 10.37 -12.94 17.49
N ASP A 131 10.28 -12.02 18.45
CA ASP A 131 9.45 -10.82 18.37
C ASP A 131 9.93 -9.82 17.32
N PHE A 132 11.21 -9.88 16.92
CA PHE A 132 11.73 -9.05 15.84
C PHE A 132 10.99 -9.30 14.52
N MET A 133 10.43 -10.51 14.30
CA MET A 133 9.58 -10.80 13.15
C MET A 133 8.26 -10.04 13.22
N ASN A 134 7.70 -9.86 14.43
CA ASN A 134 6.54 -9.01 14.66
C ASN A 134 6.85 -7.55 14.35
N VAL A 135 8.05 -7.10 14.73
CA VAL A 135 8.54 -5.76 14.38
C VAL A 135 8.66 -5.58 12.87
N TYR A 136 9.18 -6.59 12.17
CA TYR A 136 9.30 -6.57 10.72
C TYR A 136 7.94 -6.33 10.06
N PHE A 137 6.97 -7.22 10.27
CA PHE A 137 5.70 -7.12 9.54
C PHE A 137 4.90 -5.88 9.93
N GLN A 138 4.99 -5.40 11.18
CA GLN A 138 4.32 -4.16 11.62
C GLN A 138 4.86 -2.92 10.93
N ILE A 139 6.17 -2.86 10.66
CA ILE A 139 6.79 -1.71 10.00
C ILE A 139 6.58 -1.77 8.48
N ARG A 140 6.65 -2.97 7.91
CA ARG A 140 6.60 -3.23 6.47
C ARG A 140 5.19 -3.42 5.91
N GLN A 141 4.15 -3.11 6.68
CA GLN A 141 2.76 -3.24 6.22
C GLN A 141 2.50 -2.44 4.93
N LEU A 142 1.78 -3.07 4.00
CA LEU A 142 1.50 -2.54 2.66
C LEU A 142 0.42 -1.46 2.63
N ASP A 143 -0.42 -1.42 3.67
CA ASP A 143 -1.62 -0.59 3.74
C ASP A 143 -1.35 0.90 3.47
N ARG A 144 -0.21 1.42 3.97
CA ARG A 144 0.16 2.83 3.75
C ARG A 144 0.41 3.17 2.29
N SER A 145 1.02 2.25 1.54
CA SER A 145 1.29 2.42 0.10
C SER A 145 -0.01 2.39 -0.70
N ILE A 146 -0.91 1.46 -0.38
CA ILE A 146 -2.22 1.32 -1.03
C ILE A 146 -3.11 2.53 -0.75
N LYS A 147 -3.17 3.00 0.51
CA LYS A 147 -3.90 4.23 0.87
C LYS A 147 -3.32 5.45 0.15
N GLY A 148 -1.99 5.55 0.04
CA GLY A 148 -1.33 6.60 -0.72
C GLY A 148 -1.72 6.61 -2.20
N LEU A 149 -1.86 5.43 -2.82
CA LEU A 149 -2.33 5.27 -4.19
C LEU A 149 -3.80 5.70 -4.34
N LYS A 150 -4.68 5.27 -3.43
CA LYS A 150 -6.09 5.69 -3.42
C LYS A 150 -6.22 7.22 -3.32
N GLU A 151 -5.48 7.83 -2.40
CA GLU A 151 -5.46 9.30 -2.26
C GLU A 151 -4.95 10.01 -3.51
N HIS A 152 -4.02 9.39 -4.26
CA HIS A 152 -3.52 9.95 -5.50
C HIS A 152 -4.63 10.06 -6.56
N PHE A 153 -5.47 9.04 -6.71
CA PHE A 153 -6.65 9.11 -7.60
C PHE A 153 -7.65 10.19 -7.16
N CYS A 154 -7.95 10.28 -5.87
CA CYS A 154 -8.84 11.32 -5.31
C CYS A 154 -8.32 12.76 -5.50
N LYS A 155 -6.99 12.96 -5.44
CA LYS A 155 -6.38 14.30 -5.65
C LYS A 155 -6.27 14.66 -7.12
N SER A 156 -5.95 13.68 -7.97
CA SER A 156 -5.88 13.87 -9.43
C SER A 156 -7.23 14.31 -9.99
N SER A 157 -8.33 13.74 -9.48
CA SER A 157 -9.69 14.15 -9.83
C SER A 157 -10.06 15.56 -9.34
N ALA A 158 -9.71 15.93 -8.11
CA ALA A 158 -9.95 17.27 -7.58
C ALA A 158 -9.14 18.38 -8.28
N SER A 159 -7.99 18.04 -8.87
CA SER A 159 -7.12 18.98 -9.60
C SER A 159 -7.63 19.33 -11.01
N SER A 160 -8.62 18.61 -11.55
CA SER A 160 -9.19 18.87 -12.88
C SER A 160 -9.95 20.22 -12.98
N GLY A 161 -10.11 20.95 -11.87
CA GLY A 161 -10.81 22.24 -11.82
C GLY A 161 -9.97 23.51 -11.94
N ILE A 162 -8.63 23.50 -11.88
CA ILE A 162 -7.82 24.73 -11.94
C ILE A 162 -6.49 24.50 -12.68
N LEU A 163 -6.48 24.72 -14.00
CA LEU A 163 -5.27 25.03 -14.74
C LEU A 163 -5.02 26.55 -14.69
N TYR A 164 -4.23 26.99 -13.71
CA TYR A 164 -3.34 28.13 -13.94
C TYR A 164 -1.91 27.59 -13.96
N SER A 165 -1.39 27.35 -15.16
CA SER A 165 0.04 27.12 -15.36
C SER A 165 0.83 28.30 -14.80
N PRO A 166 1.86 28.09 -13.97
CA PRO A 166 2.85 29.13 -13.72
C PRO A 166 3.69 29.23 -15.00
N ALA A 167 3.37 30.22 -15.83
CA ALA A 167 4.22 30.59 -16.94
C ALA A 167 5.63 30.88 -16.41
N VAL A 168 6.60 30.14 -16.94
CA VAL A 168 8.04 30.31 -16.77
C VAL A 168 8.39 31.77 -17.06
N GLN A 169 8.70 32.54 -16.02
CA GLN A 169 9.33 33.86 -16.18
C GLN A 169 10.76 33.66 -16.66
N THR A 170 10.94 33.72 -17.97
CA THR A 170 12.24 33.88 -18.61
C THR A 170 12.80 35.24 -18.21
N LYS A 171 13.80 35.23 -17.31
CA LYS A 171 14.61 36.42 -16.99
C LYS A 171 15.38 36.85 -18.23
N ARG A 172 14.88 37.86 -18.95
CA ARG A 172 15.71 38.67 -19.85
C ARG A 172 16.42 39.74 -19.04
N LYS A 173 17.75 39.69 -19.14
CA LYS A 173 18.73 40.63 -18.61
C LYS A 173 18.87 41.75 -19.65
N ASP A 174 18.42 42.96 -19.32
CA ASP A 174 18.70 44.16 -20.13
C ASP A 174 19.27 45.29 -19.27
N THR A 175 20.35 45.83 -19.80
CA THR A 175 21.24 46.88 -19.27
C THR A 175 20.57 48.26 -19.11
N PRO A 176 21.06 49.12 -18.20
CA PRO A 176 20.40 50.37 -17.85
C PRO A 176 20.83 51.55 -18.75
N THR A 177 19.86 52.31 -19.27
CA THR A 177 20.11 53.65 -19.80
C THR A 177 19.11 54.67 -19.25
N LYS A 178 19.66 55.65 -18.53
CA LYS A 178 19.04 56.90 -18.03
C LYS A 178 18.24 57.63 -19.12
N LYS A 179 17.07 58.18 -18.77
CA LYS A 179 16.73 59.63 -18.85
C LYS A 179 15.37 59.95 -18.21
N ALA A 180 15.21 61.24 -17.87
CA ALA A 180 14.42 61.85 -16.81
C ALA A 180 12.98 62.31 -17.22
N PRO A 181 12.15 62.85 -16.29
CA PRO A 181 10.67 62.76 -16.27
C PRO A 181 9.93 64.03 -16.74
N LYS A 182 8.64 63.90 -17.13
CA LYS A 182 7.68 65.02 -17.14
C LYS A 182 6.25 64.59 -16.75
N ARG A 183 5.57 65.59 -16.17
CA ARG A 183 4.39 65.63 -15.28
C ARG A 183 3.01 65.40 -15.93
N PRO A 184 1.94 65.29 -15.11
CA PRO A 184 0.61 64.84 -15.51
C PRO A 184 -0.32 65.99 -15.94
N VAL A 185 -1.35 65.68 -16.72
CA VAL A 185 -2.50 66.57 -16.93
C VAL A 185 -3.80 65.76 -16.87
N TYR A 186 -4.63 66.17 -15.93
CA TYR A 186 -6.04 65.86 -15.74
C TYR A 186 -6.88 66.88 -16.53
N ILE A 187 -8.04 66.50 -17.08
CA ILE A 187 -9.32 67.24 -16.95
C ILE A 187 -10.49 66.44 -17.59
N PRO A 188 -11.73 66.61 -17.07
CA PRO A 188 -12.82 65.62 -17.04
C PRO A 188 -14.12 66.04 -17.76
N GLY A 189 -15.07 65.10 -17.84
CA GLY A 189 -16.53 65.35 -17.80
C GLY A 189 -17.25 65.52 -19.14
N HIS A 190 -18.31 64.74 -19.38
CA HIS A 190 -19.70 65.22 -19.43
C HIS A 190 -20.70 64.09 -19.72
N ASP A 191 -21.84 64.19 -19.05
CA ASP A 191 -22.96 63.27 -18.90
C ASP A 191 -23.94 63.17 -20.10
N TYR A 192 -24.78 62.13 -19.99
CA TYR A 192 -26.15 61.90 -20.51
C TYR A 192 -26.42 61.85 -22.03
N ASP A 193 -27.01 60.74 -22.52
CA ASP A 193 -28.47 60.65 -22.72
C ASP A 193 -28.93 59.21 -23.03
N LEU A 194 -30.19 58.95 -22.70
CA LEU A 194 -30.93 57.71 -22.71
C LEU A 194 -31.37 57.24 -24.11
N ARG A 195 -31.72 55.94 -24.15
CA ARG A 195 -32.87 55.34 -24.87
C ARG A 195 -32.63 54.82 -26.30
N ALA A 196 -32.34 53.53 -26.38
CA ALA A 196 -32.96 52.66 -27.39
C ALA A 196 -33.23 51.27 -26.79
N LYS A 197 -34.51 51.01 -26.57
CA LYS A 197 -35.11 49.71 -26.24
C LYS A 197 -35.20 48.86 -27.52
N HIS A 198 -34.79 47.59 -27.49
CA HIS A 198 -35.54 46.39 -27.94
C HIS A 198 -34.68 45.22 -28.46
N LEU A 199 -35.11 44.02 -28.06
CA LEU A 199 -34.81 42.66 -28.54
C LEU A 199 -33.36 42.17 -28.34
N ASN A 200 -33.06 41.14 -27.56
CA ASN A 200 -33.65 39.81 -27.60
C ASN A 200 -33.39 39.08 -26.27
N ASP A 201 -34.44 38.59 -25.64
CA ASP A 201 -34.42 37.80 -24.41
C ASP A 201 -35.02 36.45 -24.79
N ALA A 202 -34.19 35.41 -24.89
CA ALA A 202 -34.61 34.02 -24.97
C ALA A 202 -33.40 33.07 -24.89
N LEU A 203 -33.38 32.27 -23.83
CA LEU A 203 -32.66 31.00 -23.66
C LEU A 203 -31.17 31.08 -23.29
N ASN A 204 -30.91 31.32 -22.01
CA ASN A 204 -29.84 30.60 -21.32
C ASN A 204 -30.38 30.07 -19.98
N GLU A 205 -31.20 29.02 -20.09
CA GLU A 205 -31.64 28.25 -18.92
C GLU A 205 -30.41 27.50 -18.39
N LYS A 206 -29.92 27.98 -17.23
CA LYS A 206 -28.94 27.30 -16.40
C LYS A 206 -29.40 25.86 -16.13
N HIS A 207 -28.84 24.89 -16.84
CA HIS A 207 -28.82 23.52 -16.35
C HIS A 207 -27.73 23.44 -15.28
N GLY A 208 -28.20 23.39 -14.04
CA GLY A 208 -27.39 23.15 -12.86
C GLY A 208 -26.74 21.78 -12.89
N ALA A 209 -25.55 21.75 -12.30
CA ALA A 209 -24.74 20.60 -11.94
C ALA A 209 -25.54 19.32 -11.61
N SER A 210 -25.35 18.28 -12.43
CA SER A 210 -25.50 16.89 -12.00
C SER A 210 -24.35 15.98 -12.45
N THR A 211 -23.29 16.52 -13.04
CA THR A 211 -22.19 15.73 -13.62
C THR A 211 -21.15 15.25 -12.61
N GLY A 212 -21.14 15.74 -11.37
CA GLY A 212 -20.08 15.45 -10.39
C GLY A 212 -20.27 14.20 -9.51
N LYS A 213 -21.30 13.38 -9.72
CA LYS A 213 -21.53 12.15 -8.91
C LYS A 213 -21.18 10.87 -9.68
N ASP A 214 -21.46 10.85 -10.97
CA ASP A 214 -21.12 9.70 -11.83
C ASP A 214 -19.60 9.60 -12.01
N ASP A 215 -18.92 10.75 -12.22
CA ASP A 215 -17.45 10.80 -12.26
C ASP A 215 -16.80 10.26 -10.97
N VAL A 216 -17.42 10.48 -9.79
CA VAL A 216 -16.84 10.08 -8.49
C VAL A 216 -16.91 8.58 -8.28
N LEU A 217 -18.04 7.94 -8.62
CA LEU A 217 -18.17 6.48 -8.50
C LEU A 217 -17.29 5.74 -9.50
N ASP A 218 -17.15 6.26 -10.73
CA ASP A 218 -16.25 5.70 -11.72
C ASP A 218 -14.79 5.81 -11.26
N ILE A 219 -14.38 6.95 -10.68
CA ILE A 219 -13.06 7.11 -10.07
C ILE A 219 -12.86 6.15 -8.88
N GLU A 220 -13.87 5.93 -8.04
CA GLU A 220 -13.80 5.00 -6.92
C GLU A 220 -13.60 3.54 -7.40
N ILE A 221 -14.33 3.13 -8.44
CA ILE A 221 -14.20 1.80 -9.05
C ILE A 221 -12.84 1.64 -9.73
N ASP A 222 -12.40 2.61 -10.53
CA ASP A 222 -11.09 2.58 -11.19
C ASP A 222 -9.95 2.58 -10.16
N SER A 223 -10.05 3.40 -9.12
CA SER A 223 -9.08 3.40 -8.02
C SER A 223 -9.06 2.06 -7.29
N TYR A 224 -10.22 1.42 -7.11
CA TYR A 224 -10.29 0.11 -6.46
C TYR A 224 -9.58 -0.96 -7.28
N ILE A 225 -9.82 -1.01 -8.60
CA ILE A 225 -9.16 -1.94 -9.52
C ILE A 225 -7.63 -1.79 -9.43
N HIS A 226 -7.12 -0.55 -9.49
CA HIS A 226 -5.68 -0.30 -9.34
C HIS A 226 -5.14 -0.68 -7.96
N CYS A 227 -5.93 -0.52 -6.89
CA CYS A 227 -5.55 -0.96 -5.55
C CYS A 227 -5.44 -2.49 -5.44
N ILE A 228 -6.27 -3.27 -6.16
CA ILE A 228 -6.11 -4.73 -6.25
C ILE A 228 -4.77 -5.09 -6.89
N SER A 229 -4.49 -4.53 -8.07
CA SER A 229 -3.24 -4.80 -8.79
C SER A 229 -2.01 -4.36 -7.99
N ALA A 230 -2.11 -3.20 -7.32
CA ALA A 230 -1.09 -2.69 -6.43
C ALA A 230 -0.82 -3.63 -5.26
N PHE A 231 -1.88 -4.14 -4.61
CA PHE A 231 -1.74 -5.10 -3.51
C PHE A 231 -0.93 -6.32 -3.96
N ILE A 232 -1.24 -6.91 -5.12
CA ILE A 232 -0.55 -8.08 -5.64
C ILE A 232 0.94 -7.78 -5.89
N LYS A 233 1.25 -6.72 -6.64
CA LYS A 233 2.64 -6.36 -6.97
C LYS A 233 3.45 -6.00 -5.73
N LEU A 234 2.87 -5.25 -4.79
CA LEU A 234 3.51 -4.91 -3.52
C LEU A 234 3.74 -6.15 -2.65
N ALA A 235 2.77 -7.06 -2.56
CA ALA A 235 2.89 -8.29 -1.79
C ALA A 235 3.95 -9.23 -2.36
N GLN A 236 4.01 -9.39 -3.68
CA GLN A 236 5.06 -10.16 -4.36
C GLN A 236 6.44 -9.58 -4.07
N SER A 237 6.60 -8.28 -4.25
CA SER A 237 7.88 -7.59 -4.00
C SER A 237 8.30 -7.65 -2.53
N GLU A 238 7.35 -7.54 -1.60
CA GLU A 238 7.63 -7.66 -0.16
C GLU A 238 7.99 -9.10 0.24
N TYR A 239 7.41 -10.11 -0.40
CA TYR A 239 7.77 -11.51 -0.14
C TYR A 239 9.22 -11.80 -0.51
N VAL A 240 9.71 -11.24 -1.62
CA VAL A 240 11.13 -11.35 -2.02
C VAL A 240 12.04 -10.77 -0.94
N LEU A 241 11.77 -9.55 -0.47
CA LEU A 241 12.53 -8.91 0.60
C LEU A 241 12.46 -9.70 1.92
N LEU A 242 11.27 -10.17 2.28
CA LEU A 242 11.03 -10.95 3.48
C LEU A 242 11.82 -12.26 3.45
N ALA A 243 11.95 -12.90 2.28
CA ALA A 243 12.67 -14.16 2.13
C ALA A 243 14.18 -14.02 2.40
N GLU A 244 14.75 -12.84 2.18
CA GLU A 244 16.16 -12.56 2.49
C GLU A 244 16.38 -12.29 3.99
N ILE A 245 15.41 -11.66 4.66
CA ILE A 245 15.56 -11.21 6.06
C ILE A 245 15.06 -12.26 7.05
N ILE A 246 13.96 -12.94 6.76
CA ILE A 246 13.25 -13.83 7.70
C ILE A 246 13.60 -15.29 7.43
N PRO A 247 13.90 -16.11 8.47
CA PRO A 247 14.19 -17.53 8.30
C PRO A 247 13.06 -18.31 7.64
N GLU A 248 13.41 -19.24 6.75
CA GLU A 248 12.50 -20.02 5.91
C GLU A 248 11.26 -20.57 6.65
N HIS A 249 11.47 -21.17 7.83
CA HIS A 249 10.40 -21.75 8.64
C HIS A 249 9.35 -20.73 9.14
N HIS A 250 9.71 -19.44 9.21
CA HIS A 250 8.84 -18.37 9.69
C HIS A 250 8.29 -17.49 8.57
N GLN A 251 8.80 -17.61 7.34
CA GLN A 251 8.47 -16.70 6.25
C GLN A 251 6.97 -16.65 5.97
N LYS A 252 6.33 -17.82 5.83
CA LYS A 252 4.89 -17.89 5.51
C LYS A 252 4.02 -17.23 6.59
N LYS A 253 4.31 -17.48 7.86
CA LYS A 253 3.55 -16.91 8.99
C LYS A 253 3.75 -15.41 9.11
N THR A 254 4.99 -14.94 8.95
CA THR A 254 5.31 -13.51 9.00
C THR A 254 4.69 -12.77 7.82
N PHE A 255 4.74 -13.36 6.62
CA PHE A 255 4.12 -12.80 5.42
C PHE A 255 2.60 -12.71 5.53
N ASP A 256 1.94 -13.77 6.00
CA ASP A 256 0.51 -13.76 6.26
C ASP A 256 0.14 -12.58 7.17
N SER A 257 0.82 -12.44 8.31
CA SER A 257 0.61 -11.32 9.25
C SER A 257 0.90 -9.93 8.66
N LEU A 258 1.81 -9.85 7.69
CA LEU A 258 2.17 -8.60 7.02
C LEU A 258 1.06 -8.09 6.11
N ILE A 259 0.43 -9.00 5.36
CA ILE A 259 -0.55 -8.64 4.33
C ILE A 259 -1.97 -8.48 4.88
N GLN A 260 -2.29 -9.09 6.04
CA GLN A 260 -3.67 -9.15 6.56
C GLN A 260 -4.36 -7.78 6.61
N GLU A 261 -3.77 -6.76 7.23
CA GLU A 261 -4.45 -5.46 7.38
C GLU A 261 -4.75 -4.78 6.04
N ALA A 262 -3.81 -4.86 5.09
CA ALA A 262 -3.99 -4.31 3.76
C ALA A 262 -5.09 -5.06 2.99
N LEU A 263 -5.10 -6.39 3.13
CA LEU A 263 -6.09 -7.27 2.52
C LEU A 263 -7.49 -7.01 3.09
N ASP A 264 -7.65 -6.97 4.41
CA ASP A 264 -8.91 -6.72 5.10
C ASP A 264 -9.51 -5.36 4.68
N ASN A 265 -8.69 -4.31 4.61
CA ASN A 265 -9.13 -2.99 4.17
C ASN A 265 -9.58 -2.99 2.69
N LEU A 266 -8.91 -3.77 1.85
CA LEU A 266 -9.26 -3.92 0.44
C LEU A 266 -10.57 -4.70 0.26
N MET A 267 -10.81 -5.71 1.10
CA MET A 267 -12.06 -6.46 1.11
C MET A 267 -13.21 -5.58 1.57
N LEU A 268 -13.02 -4.82 2.64
CA LEU A 268 -14.00 -3.86 3.14
C LEU A 268 -14.38 -2.81 2.08
N GLU A 269 -13.41 -2.36 1.27
CA GLU A 269 -13.69 -1.43 0.17
C GLU A 269 -14.55 -2.08 -0.94
N GLY A 270 -14.22 -3.33 -1.32
CA GLY A 270 -15.03 -4.10 -2.26
C GLY A 270 -16.47 -4.25 -1.78
N ASP A 271 -16.66 -4.56 -0.50
CA ASP A 271 -17.97 -4.67 0.14
C ASP A 271 -18.77 -3.36 0.07
N ASN A 272 -18.09 -2.21 0.20
CA ASN A 272 -18.73 -0.90 0.10
C ASN A 272 -19.26 -0.64 -1.32
N ILE A 273 -18.46 -0.94 -2.35
CA ILE A 273 -18.85 -0.82 -3.77
C ILE A 273 -20.05 -1.73 -4.05
N VAL A 274 -19.96 -2.99 -3.61
CA VAL A 274 -21.02 -3.98 -3.76
C VAL A 274 -22.31 -3.53 -3.06
N SER A 275 -22.20 -3.01 -1.84
CA SER A 275 -23.32 -2.49 -1.07
C SER A 275 -23.97 -1.27 -1.76
N ALA A 276 -23.18 -0.41 -2.39
CA ALA A 276 -23.69 0.72 -3.18
C ALA A 276 -24.50 0.25 -4.40
N ALA A 277 -23.98 -0.72 -5.17
CA ALA A 277 -24.67 -1.30 -6.31
C ALA A 277 -26.01 -1.94 -5.90
N ARG A 278 -26.03 -2.69 -4.79
CA ARG A 278 -27.27 -3.26 -4.26
C ARG A 278 -28.30 -2.20 -3.89
N ARG A 279 -27.89 -1.14 -3.18
CA ARG A 279 -28.80 -0.05 -2.79
C ARG A 279 -29.43 0.61 -4.01
N ALA A 280 -28.68 0.76 -5.11
CA ALA A 280 -29.22 1.27 -6.37
C ALA A 280 -30.34 0.36 -6.93
N ILE A 281 -30.12 -0.96 -6.99
CA ILE A 281 -31.14 -1.92 -7.47
C ILE A 281 -32.40 -1.88 -6.58
N VAL A 282 -32.22 -1.89 -5.26
CA VAL A 282 -33.35 -1.82 -4.30
C VAL A 282 -34.13 -0.53 -4.47
N HIS A 283 -33.44 0.61 -4.66
CA HIS A 283 -34.09 1.89 -4.89
C HIS A 283 -34.91 1.89 -6.19
N LEU A 284 -34.34 1.40 -7.30
CA LEU A 284 -35.06 1.29 -8.58
C LEU A 284 -36.35 0.45 -8.46
N LYS A 285 -36.28 -0.66 -7.72
CA LYS A 285 -37.45 -1.51 -7.44
C LYS A 285 -38.50 -0.80 -6.58
N GLN A 286 -38.08 -0.03 -5.58
CA GLN A 286 -38.99 0.75 -4.72
C GLN A 286 -39.66 1.90 -5.47
N THR A 287 -38.97 2.55 -6.40
CA THR A 287 -39.49 3.66 -7.21
C THR A 287 -40.38 3.19 -8.37
N LYS A 288 -40.31 1.90 -8.73
CA LYS A 288 -41.08 1.33 -9.85
C LYS A 288 -42.60 1.62 -9.81
N PRO A 289 -43.33 1.46 -8.69
CA PRO A 289 -44.77 1.74 -8.66
C PRO A 289 -45.11 3.20 -8.97
N ASP A 290 -44.31 4.14 -8.47
CA ASP A 290 -44.48 5.57 -8.71
C ASP A 290 -44.15 5.92 -10.16
N PHE A 291 -43.11 5.29 -10.73
CA PHE A 291 -42.74 5.40 -12.13
C PHE A 291 -43.86 4.88 -13.05
N ASP A 292 -44.42 3.70 -12.74
CA ASP A 292 -45.51 3.08 -13.51
C ASP A 292 -46.78 3.95 -13.45
N THR A 293 -47.09 4.52 -12.28
CA THR A 293 -48.24 5.41 -12.07
C THR A 293 -48.07 6.71 -12.86
N THR A 294 -46.89 7.33 -12.78
CA THR A 294 -46.59 8.59 -13.48
C THR A 294 -46.66 8.42 -15.00
N LEU A 295 -46.26 7.25 -15.52
CA LEU A 295 -46.18 6.99 -16.96
C LEU A 295 -47.37 6.21 -17.54
N GLN A 296 -48.44 5.97 -16.77
CA GLN A 296 -49.55 5.09 -17.14
C GLN A 296 -50.14 5.37 -18.54
N GLY A 297 -50.25 6.65 -18.93
CA GLY A 297 -50.78 7.11 -20.22
C GLY A 297 -49.79 7.15 -21.39
N THR A 298 -48.54 6.75 -21.19
CA THR A 298 -47.51 6.77 -22.24
C THR A 298 -47.45 5.45 -23.03
N ALA A 299 -46.70 5.46 -24.14
CA ALA A 299 -46.45 4.28 -24.95
C ALA A 299 -45.79 3.15 -24.14
N ALA A 300 -46.08 1.89 -24.50
CA ALA A 300 -45.51 0.73 -23.83
C ALA A 300 -43.97 0.71 -23.86
N SER A 301 -43.36 1.17 -24.96
CA SER A 301 -41.91 1.31 -25.09
C SER A 301 -41.29 2.25 -24.06
N THR A 302 -42.02 3.26 -23.59
CA THR A 302 -41.57 4.19 -22.54
C THR A 302 -41.72 3.57 -21.16
N LYS A 303 -42.87 2.96 -20.87
CA LYS A 303 -43.15 2.28 -19.57
C LYS A 303 -42.18 1.13 -19.29
N ASN A 304 -41.72 0.44 -20.33
CA ASN A 304 -40.85 -0.74 -20.18
C ASN A 304 -39.38 -0.41 -19.93
N LYS A 305 -38.91 0.85 -20.08
CA LYS A 305 -37.49 1.19 -19.90
C LYS A 305 -36.94 0.89 -18.51
N LEU A 306 -37.65 1.29 -17.44
CA LEU A 306 -37.22 1.02 -16.06
C LEU A 306 -37.24 -0.48 -15.72
N PRO A 307 -38.33 -1.24 -16.03
CA PRO A 307 -38.30 -2.70 -15.91
C PRO A 307 -37.13 -3.36 -16.64
N THR A 308 -36.85 -2.97 -17.88
CA THR A 308 -35.72 -3.51 -18.66
C THR A 308 -34.38 -3.19 -18.00
N LEU A 309 -34.20 -1.99 -17.44
CA LEU A 309 -32.99 -1.63 -16.72
C LEU A 309 -32.81 -2.48 -15.44
N ILE A 310 -33.86 -2.64 -14.64
CA ILE A 310 -33.83 -3.48 -13.43
C ILE A 310 -33.42 -4.91 -13.80
N THR A 311 -34.09 -5.52 -14.79
CA THR A 311 -33.77 -6.88 -15.24
C THR A 311 -32.35 -6.97 -15.80
N SER A 312 -31.86 -5.94 -16.51
CA SER A 312 -30.48 -5.91 -17.02
C SER A 312 -29.46 -5.92 -15.88
N MET A 313 -29.66 -5.10 -14.84
CA MET A 313 -28.75 -5.04 -13.68
C MET A 313 -28.75 -6.36 -12.90
N GLU A 314 -29.93 -6.98 -12.70
CA GLU A 314 -30.05 -8.29 -12.06
C GLU A 314 -29.37 -9.39 -12.87
N THR A 315 -29.54 -9.37 -14.20
CA THR A 315 -28.94 -10.36 -15.10
C THR A 315 -27.42 -10.25 -15.11
N ILE A 316 -26.86 -9.02 -15.14
CA ILE A 316 -25.41 -8.81 -15.07
C ILE A 316 -24.86 -9.34 -13.74
N GLY A 317 -25.52 -9.04 -12.62
CA GLY A 317 -25.13 -9.59 -11.32
C GLY A 317 -25.14 -11.12 -11.29
N ALA A 318 -26.23 -11.74 -11.77
CA ALA A 318 -26.35 -13.20 -11.84
C ALA A 318 -25.30 -13.86 -12.74
N LYS A 319 -25.04 -13.26 -13.91
CA LYS A 319 -24.04 -13.74 -14.87
C LYS A 319 -22.62 -13.68 -14.30
N ALA A 320 -22.28 -12.61 -13.57
CA ALA A 320 -20.99 -12.50 -12.90
C ALA A 320 -20.77 -13.62 -11.87
N LEU A 321 -21.82 -14.04 -11.16
CA LEU A 321 -21.75 -15.17 -10.22
C LEU A 321 -21.58 -16.51 -10.94
N GLU A 322 -22.28 -16.70 -12.05
CA GLU A 322 -22.17 -17.92 -12.88
C GLU A 322 -20.77 -18.05 -13.49
N GLU A 323 -20.24 -16.97 -14.07
CA GLU A 323 -18.87 -16.91 -14.63
C GLU A 323 -17.80 -17.20 -13.57
N PHE A 324 -18.00 -16.69 -12.35
CA PHE A 324 -17.12 -16.99 -11.21
C PHE A 324 -17.17 -18.47 -10.79
N ALA A 325 -18.37 -19.05 -10.71
CA ALA A 325 -18.51 -20.47 -10.40
C ALA A 325 -17.86 -21.35 -11.49
N ASP A 326 -18.01 -20.96 -12.76
CA ASP A 326 -17.40 -21.63 -13.90
C ASP A 326 -15.87 -21.48 -13.91
N SER A 327 -15.32 -20.34 -13.50
CA SER A 327 -13.87 -20.15 -13.41
C SER A 327 -13.22 -21.06 -12.37
N ILE A 328 -13.86 -21.27 -11.20
CA ILE A 328 -13.41 -22.26 -10.19
C ILE A 328 -13.54 -23.69 -10.72
N LYS A 329 -14.62 -23.97 -11.45
CA LYS A 329 -14.93 -25.33 -11.91
C LYS A 329 -14.01 -25.79 -13.04
N ASN A 330 -13.75 -24.91 -14.00
CA ASN A 330 -13.06 -25.21 -15.26
C ASN A 330 -11.59 -24.78 -15.26
N ASP A 331 -10.99 -24.61 -14.08
CA ASP A 331 -9.58 -24.28 -13.92
C ASP A 331 -8.68 -25.25 -14.74
N PRO A 332 -7.97 -24.76 -15.77
CA PRO A 332 -7.23 -25.60 -16.73
C PRO A 332 -6.01 -26.31 -16.12
N ASP A 333 -5.57 -25.92 -14.92
CA ASP A 333 -4.38 -26.49 -14.28
C ASP A 333 -4.66 -27.77 -13.46
N LYS A 334 -5.92 -28.17 -13.27
CA LYS A 334 -6.30 -29.34 -12.46
C LYS A 334 -5.71 -30.68 -12.93
N GLU A 335 -5.37 -30.83 -14.22
CA GLU A 335 -4.93 -32.10 -14.78
C GLU A 335 -3.42 -32.19 -15.06
N TYR A 336 -2.74 -31.07 -15.32
CA TYR A 336 -1.32 -31.05 -15.74
C TYR A 336 -0.33 -30.57 -14.65
N ASN A 337 -0.79 -29.83 -13.63
CA ASN A 337 0.07 -29.27 -12.57
C ASN A 337 -0.08 -29.96 -11.20
N MET A 338 -0.72 -31.14 -11.16
CA MET A 338 -0.77 -31.96 -9.95
C MET A 338 0.64 -32.38 -9.50
N PRO A 339 1.08 -31.99 -8.28
CA PRO A 339 2.40 -32.34 -7.80
C PRO A 339 2.51 -33.87 -7.58
N LYS A 340 3.54 -34.46 -8.18
CA LYS A 340 3.75 -35.93 -8.24
C LYS A 340 4.03 -36.57 -6.88
N ASP A 341 4.38 -35.77 -5.88
CA ASP A 341 4.71 -36.19 -4.51
C ASP A 341 3.50 -36.12 -3.56
N GLY A 342 2.32 -35.74 -4.06
CA GLY A 342 1.10 -35.62 -3.25
C GLY A 342 1.11 -34.40 -2.31
N THR A 343 1.99 -33.43 -2.54
CA THR A 343 1.93 -32.14 -1.83
C THR A 343 0.74 -31.29 -2.31
N VAL A 344 0.43 -30.24 -1.57
CA VAL A 344 -0.70 -29.35 -1.86
C VAL A 344 -0.40 -28.58 -3.16
N HIS A 345 -1.27 -28.71 -4.17
CA HIS A 345 -1.12 -28.04 -5.47
C HIS A 345 -1.10 -26.51 -5.30
N GLU A 346 -0.35 -25.81 -6.15
CA GLU A 346 -0.35 -24.34 -6.21
C GLU A 346 -1.77 -23.76 -6.33
N LEU A 347 -2.69 -24.43 -7.03
CA LEU A 347 -4.10 -24.09 -7.06
C LEU A 347 -4.73 -24.08 -5.69
N THR A 348 -4.39 -25.01 -4.80
CA THR A 348 -4.90 -25.01 -3.41
C THR A 348 -4.23 -23.93 -2.55
N SER A 349 -2.99 -23.53 -2.85
CA SER A 349 -2.32 -22.39 -2.21
C SER A 349 -2.89 -21.05 -2.67
N ASN A 350 -3.09 -20.89 -3.98
CA ASN A 350 -3.74 -19.75 -4.61
C ASN A 350 -5.21 -19.70 -4.24
N VAL A 351 -5.90 -20.85 -4.17
CA VAL A 351 -7.26 -20.99 -3.61
C VAL A 351 -7.27 -20.76 -2.11
N SER A 352 -6.19 -20.91 -1.34
CA SER A 352 -6.20 -20.52 0.08
C SER A 352 -6.13 -19.00 0.24
N VAL A 353 -5.26 -18.33 -0.54
CA VAL A 353 -5.16 -16.85 -0.60
C VAL A 353 -6.42 -16.26 -1.24
N LEU A 354 -6.89 -16.87 -2.32
CA LEU A 354 -8.16 -16.57 -2.95
C LEU A 354 -9.32 -16.96 -2.04
N GLU A 355 -9.32 -18.03 -1.23
CA GLU A 355 -10.41 -18.39 -0.30
C GLU A 355 -10.52 -17.40 0.84
N GLN A 356 -9.41 -16.80 1.26
CA GLN A 356 -9.38 -15.69 2.20
C GLN A 356 -9.94 -14.40 1.54
N PHE A 357 -9.63 -14.20 0.25
CA PHE A 357 -10.28 -13.22 -0.64
C PHE A 357 -11.76 -13.57 -0.94
N ASN A 358 -12.13 -14.85 -1.01
CA ASN A 358 -13.39 -15.43 -1.53
C ASN A 358 -14.42 -15.57 -0.41
N SER A 359 -13.96 -15.77 0.83
CA SER A 359 -14.78 -15.59 2.03
C SER A 359 -15.34 -14.17 2.10
N HIS A 360 -14.66 -13.21 1.47
CA HIS A 360 -15.13 -11.83 1.28
C HIS A 360 -15.76 -11.58 -0.11
N CYS A 361 -15.33 -12.22 -1.20
CA CYS A 361 -16.09 -12.19 -2.47
C CYS A 361 -17.47 -12.90 -2.36
N LEU A 362 -17.71 -13.71 -1.33
CA LEU A 362 -19.04 -14.13 -0.88
C LEU A 362 -19.98 -12.94 -0.54
N VAL A 363 -19.46 -11.72 -0.45
CA VAL A 363 -20.27 -10.51 -0.39
C VAL A 363 -20.95 -10.21 -1.73
N LEU A 364 -20.39 -10.65 -2.88
CA LEU A 364 -21.10 -10.73 -4.17
C LEU A 364 -22.21 -11.79 -4.14
N VAL A 365 -22.03 -12.91 -3.46
CA VAL A 365 -23.09 -13.93 -3.27
C VAL A 365 -24.27 -13.33 -2.52
N ASN A 366 -24.00 -12.47 -1.54
CA ASN A 366 -25.06 -11.76 -0.89
C ASN A 366 -25.78 -10.80 -1.84
N VAL A 367 -25.22 -10.28 -2.95
CA VAL A 367 -25.88 -9.24 -3.83
C VAL A 367 -27.19 -9.72 -4.42
N ILE A 368 -27.32 -11.02 -4.58
CA ILE A 368 -28.41 -11.65 -5.33
C ILE A 368 -29.49 -12.23 -4.39
N THR A 369 -29.17 -12.43 -3.10
CA THR A 369 -30.14 -12.78 -2.03
C THR A 369 -30.48 -11.57 -1.17
#